data_AF-A0A6L3VGG6-F1
#
_entry.id   AF-A0A6L3VGG6-F1
#
_cell.length_a   1.000
_cell.length_b   1.000
_cell.length_c   1.000
_cell.angle_alpha   90.00
_cell.angle_beta   90.00
_cell.angle_gamma   90.00
#
_symmetry.space_group_name_H-M   'P 1'
#
loop_
_entity.id
_entity.type
_entity.pdbx_description
1 polymer ?
#
loop_
_entity_poly.entity_id
_entity_poly.type
_entity_poly.pdbx_seq_one_letter_code
_entity_poly.pdbx_strand_id
1 'polypeptide(L)'
;MQPTAPVPPPPGGPSPGEPSGAGGSRASARRRLVPAAVACAVAAVAAVTWAAGGFEEAPKQPVERPGKALDVGLFTVTVRDARIGLVKGVFDSDPKRYLIVRMRVVNNGKETESLGDGGLTDGLAARTKAGKWLEPDQVEGVAGGAKTDAVQPGLPVEASAMWKAGPADAPRRFTIGLRKWEYRTGFTDVSYNWLPDTEDGALAAKMTLPVAAAAPAAAPAPTPTLFPTRAARPTGTARPTGTARPTRGATRPPAQRTRPARPRPTASP
;
A
#
# COMPACT_ATOMS: atom_id res chain seq x y z
N MET A 1 -56.91 5.99 -45.69
CA MET A 1 -57.37 7.27 -45.13
C MET A 1 -56.20 8.24 -45.22
N GLN A 2 -56.35 9.28 -46.04
CA GLN A 2 -55.31 10.26 -46.37
C GLN A 2 -55.39 11.50 -45.44
N PRO A 3 -54.27 12.24 -45.30
CA PRO A 3 -54.17 13.43 -44.45
C PRO A 3 -54.76 14.67 -45.15
N THR A 4 -55.17 15.67 -44.39
CA THR A 4 -55.51 17.00 -44.93
C THR A 4 -54.90 18.07 -44.06
N ALA A 5 -53.88 18.75 -44.60
CA ALA A 5 -53.30 19.96 -44.05
C ALA A 5 -54.18 21.18 -44.38
N PRO A 6 -54.27 22.21 -43.53
CA PRO A 6 -54.88 23.48 -43.90
C PRO A 6 -53.90 24.44 -44.60
N VAL A 7 -54.46 25.16 -45.56
CA VAL A 7 -53.88 26.15 -46.49
C VAL A 7 -53.64 27.52 -45.80
N PRO A 8 -52.62 28.30 -46.21
CA PRO A 8 -52.26 29.59 -45.59
C PRO A 8 -53.08 30.80 -46.11
N PRO A 9 -53.21 31.90 -45.33
CA PRO A 9 -53.74 33.17 -45.83
C PRO A 9 -52.67 34.07 -46.50
N PRO A 10 -53.10 34.96 -47.43
CA PRO A 10 -52.25 35.79 -48.31
C PRO A 10 -51.67 37.07 -47.65
N PRO A 11 -50.70 37.75 -48.31
CA PRO A 11 -49.86 38.80 -47.71
C PRO A 11 -50.52 40.19 -47.76
N GLY A 12 -50.61 40.86 -46.61
CA GLY A 12 -51.03 42.26 -46.50
C GLY A 12 -49.84 43.21 -46.51
N GLY A 13 -49.67 43.93 -47.62
CA GLY A 13 -48.80 45.11 -47.74
C GLY A 13 -49.41 46.40 -47.16
N PRO A 14 -48.70 47.54 -47.24
CA PRO A 14 -48.61 48.55 -46.18
C PRO A 14 -49.66 49.65 -46.27
N SER A 15 -49.84 50.40 -45.17
CA SER A 15 -50.46 51.74 -45.22
C SER A 15 -49.61 52.81 -44.53
N PRO A 16 -49.56 54.04 -45.10
CA PRO A 16 -48.60 55.08 -44.78
C PRO A 16 -49.20 56.17 -43.90
N GLY A 17 -48.40 56.72 -42.97
CA GLY A 17 -48.83 57.82 -42.11
C GLY A 17 -47.71 58.24 -41.16
N GLU A 18 -46.74 58.98 -41.68
CA GLU A 18 -45.73 59.71 -40.91
C GLU A 18 -46.35 61.02 -40.35
N PRO A 19 -45.82 61.63 -39.25
CA PRO A 19 -44.57 62.38 -39.39
C PRO A 19 -43.62 62.42 -38.17
N SER A 20 -42.32 62.49 -38.50
CA SER A 20 -41.27 63.39 -37.98
C SER A 20 -41.16 63.68 -36.47
N GLY A 21 -40.00 63.35 -35.90
CA GLY A 21 -39.57 63.91 -34.61
C GLY A 21 -38.29 63.32 -34.00
N ALA A 22 -37.15 63.61 -34.63
CA ALA A 22 -35.82 63.78 -34.04
C ALA A 22 -35.40 63.00 -32.76
N GLY A 23 -34.35 62.18 -32.93
CA GLY A 23 -33.15 62.33 -32.10
C GLY A 23 -32.92 61.28 -31.02
N GLY A 24 -31.76 60.61 -31.10
CA GLY A 24 -31.10 60.08 -29.90
C GLY A 24 -30.67 58.62 -29.98
N SER A 25 -29.61 58.36 -30.75
CA SER A 25 -28.52 57.43 -30.41
C SER A 25 -28.79 56.41 -29.28
N ARG A 26 -29.44 55.28 -29.60
CA ARG A 26 -29.61 54.15 -28.66
C ARG A 26 -29.49 52.79 -29.36
N ALA A 27 -28.44 52.60 -30.16
CA ALA A 27 -28.12 51.27 -30.70
C ALA A 27 -26.73 50.73 -30.31
N SER A 28 -25.90 51.53 -29.62
CA SER A 28 -24.51 51.13 -29.28
C SER A 28 -24.30 50.70 -27.82
N ALA A 29 -25.19 51.07 -26.89
CA ALA A 29 -24.95 50.82 -25.46
C ALA A 29 -25.23 49.37 -25.02
N ARG A 30 -26.17 48.65 -25.66
CA ARG A 30 -26.60 47.31 -25.19
C ARG A 30 -25.62 46.18 -25.54
N ARG A 31 -24.73 46.35 -26.52
CA ARG A 31 -23.77 45.30 -26.92
C ARG A 31 -22.53 45.20 -26.05
N ARG A 32 -22.25 46.20 -25.20
CA ARG A 32 -21.08 46.21 -24.30
C ARG A 32 -21.42 45.99 -22.83
N LEU A 33 -22.68 46.12 -22.45
CA LEU A 33 -23.12 45.88 -21.07
C LEU A 33 -23.15 44.40 -20.68
N VAL A 34 -23.48 43.52 -21.63
CA VAL A 34 -23.49 42.06 -21.40
C VAL A 34 -22.08 41.52 -21.07
N PRO A 35 -21.01 41.80 -21.85
CA PRO A 35 -19.68 41.32 -21.49
C PRO A 35 -19.14 41.96 -20.20
N ALA A 36 -19.50 43.21 -19.89
CA ALA A 36 -19.10 43.87 -18.64
C ALA A 36 -19.78 43.26 -17.40
N ALA A 37 -21.08 42.93 -17.49
CA ALA A 37 -21.81 42.26 -16.41
C ALA A 37 -21.30 40.83 -16.18
N VAL A 38 -20.96 40.10 -17.25
CA VAL A 38 -20.35 38.77 -17.16
C VAL A 38 -18.95 38.86 -16.54
N ALA A 39 -18.14 39.85 -16.94
CA ALA A 39 -16.81 40.06 -16.35
C ALA A 39 -16.88 40.40 -14.85
N CYS A 40 -17.82 41.27 -14.44
CA CYS A 40 -18.04 41.57 -13.02
C CYS A 40 -18.55 40.36 -12.24
N ALA A 41 -19.45 39.55 -12.81
CA ALA A 41 -19.91 38.31 -12.17
C ALA A 41 -18.78 37.29 -12.02
N VAL A 42 -17.93 37.13 -13.05
CA VAL A 42 -16.75 36.25 -12.97
C VAL A 42 -15.73 36.75 -11.95
N ALA A 43 -15.49 38.07 -11.90
CA ALA A 43 -14.58 38.66 -10.92
C ALA A 43 -15.12 38.52 -9.49
N ALA A 44 -16.42 38.71 -9.27
CA ALA A 44 -17.06 38.51 -7.97
C ALA A 44 -16.99 37.03 -7.53
N VAL A 45 -17.28 36.08 -8.44
CA VAL A 45 -17.15 34.65 -8.17
C VAL A 45 -15.70 34.27 -7.88
N ALA A 46 -14.74 34.79 -8.65
CA ALA A 46 -13.32 34.54 -8.41
C ALA A 46 -12.84 35.12 -7.08
N ALA A 47 -13.29 36.32 -6.71
CA ALA A 47 -12.96 36.95 -5.43
C ALA A 47 -13.58 36.20 -4.24
N VAL A 48 -14.83 35.74 -4.36
CA VAL A 48 -15.48 34.90 -3.34
C VAL A 48 -14.81 33.53 -3.25
N THR A 49 -14.39 32.95 -4.38
CA THR A 49 -13.68 31.66 -4.40
C THR A 49 -12.29 31.79 -3.80
N TRP A 50 -11.59 32.91 -4.01
CA TRP A 50 -10.31 33.21 -3.34
C TRP A 50 -10.49 33.46 -1.84
N ALA A 51 -11.48 34.27 -1.45
CA ALA A 51 -11.75 34.59 -0.05
C ALA A 51 -12.27 33.39 0.76
N ALA A 52 -12.90 32.41 0.10
CA ALA A 52 -13.37 31.16 0.72
C ALA A 52 -12.33 30.02 0.71
N GLY A 53 -11.05 30.33 0.50
CA GLY A 53 -9.96 29.32 0.51
C GLY A 53 -9.71 28.71 -0.87
N GLY A 54 -9.51 29.58 -1.87
CA GLY A 54 -9.27 29.20 -3.25
C GLY A 54 -8.22 28.11 -3.36
N PHE A 55 -8.61 26.95 -3.89
CA PHE A 55 -7.77 25.79 -4.21
C PHE A 55 -6.51 25.71 -3.35
N GLU A 56 -6.65 25.35 -2.07
CA GLU A 56 -5.49 24.91 -1.31
C GLU A 56 -4.76 23.86 -2.14
N GLU A 57 -3.52 24.18 -2.48
CA GLU A 57 -2.62 23.31 -3.20
C GLU A 57 -2.52 22.02 -2.39
N ALA A 58 -3.15 20.94 -2.88
CA ALA A 58 -3.21 19.67 -2.17
C ALA A 58 -1.82 19.35 -1.59
N PRO A 59 -1.70 19.06 -0.28
CA PRO A 59 -0.41 18.95 0.39
C PRO A 59 0.54 18.11 -0.47
N LYS A 60 1.66 18.72 -0.90
CA LYS A 60 2.69 18.03 -1.68
C LYS A 60 3.31 16.95 -0.80
N GLN A 61 2.66 15.77 -0.77
CA GLN A 61 3.13 14.61 -0.03
C GLN A 61 4.57 14.27 -0.47
N PRO A 62 5.51 14.03 0.46
CA PRO A 62 6.90 13.74 0.11
C PRO A 62 7.00 12.53 -0.82
N VAL A 63 7.53 12.73 -2.02
CA VAL A 63 7.78 11.64 -2.98
C VAL A 63 9.18 11.10 -2.76
N GLU A 64 9.29 9.87 -2.27
CA GLU A 64 10.56 9.23 -1.93
C GLU A 64 10.89 8.07 -2.88
N ARG A 65 12.18 7.73 -2.98
CA ARG A 65 12.67 6.64 -3.83
C ARG A 65 12.64 5.30 -3.08
N PRO A 66 12.22 4.19 -3.71
CA PRO A 66 12.39 2.86 -3.13
C PRO A 66 13.85 2.58 -2.78
N GLY A 67 14.08 1.77 -1.74
CA GLY A 67 15.38 1.35 -1.25
C GLY A 67 15.99 2.28 -0.19
N LYS A 68 15.44 3.48 0.01
CA LYS A 68 15.84 4.39 1.09
C LYS A 68 15.09 4.02 2.38
N ALA A 69 15.81 3.99 3.50
CA ALA A 69 15.19 3.86 4.82
C ALA A 69 14.45 5.16 5.16
N LEU A 70 13.18 5.02 5.51
CA LEU A 70 12.32 6.13 5.93
C LEU A 70 11.91 5.93 7.39
N ASP A 71 12.23 6.90 8.22
CA ASP A 71 11.71 6.98 9.58
C ASP A 71 10.28 7.54 9.52
N VAL A 72 9.33 6.75 10.00
CA VAL A 72 7.92 7.13 10.12
C VAL A 72 7.48 7.25 11.57
N GLY A 73 8.41 7.40 12.52
CA GLY A 73 8.13 7.46 13.95
C GLY A 73 8.34 6.10 14.61
N LEU A 74 7.28 5.34 14.80
CA LEU A 74 7.34 4.00 15.41
C LEU A 74 8.22 3.03 14.62
N PHE A 75 8.23 3.14 13.29
CA PHE A 75 8.98 2.25 12.42
C PHE A 75 9.97 3.01 11.55
N THR A 76 11.09 2.35 11.26
CA THR A 76 11.93 2.66 10.10
C THR A 76 11.63 1.65 9.00
N VAL A 77 11.09 2.11 7.87
CA VAL A 77 10.66 1.27 6.74
C VAL A 77 11.56 1.48 5.53
N THR A 78 12.08 0.39 4.98
CA THR A 78 12.83 0.39 3.72
C THR A 78 12.11 -0.47 2.69
N VAL A 79 11.43 0.16 1.74
CA VAL A 79 10.67 -0.55 0.71
C VAL A 79 11.62 -1.01 -0.40
N ARG A 80 11.57 -2.28 -0.79
CA ARG A 80 12.51 -2.86 -1.75
C ARG A 80 11.91 -3.00 -3.15
N ASP A 81 10.90 -3.84 -3.27
CA ASP A 81 10.34 -4.25 -4.56
C ASP A 81 8.85 -4.56 -4.44
N ALA A 82 8.17 -4.52 -5.58
CA ALA A 82 6.77 -4.89 -5.70
C ALA A 82 6.61 -5.94 -6.80
N ARG A 83 5.79 -6.96 -6.54
CA ARG A 83 5.53 -8.03 -7.51
C ARG A 83 4.11 -8.57 -7.36
N ILE A 84 3.63 -9.18 -8.42
CA ILE A 84 2.42 -10.02 -8.33
C ILE A 84 2.83 -11.44 -7.93
N GLY A 85 2.13 -12.04 -6.98
CA GLY A 85 2.34 -13.43 -6.57
C GLY A 85 1.02 -14.14 -6.28
N LEU A 86 1.07 -15.47 -6.30
CA LEU A 86 0.01 -16.32 -5.77
C LEU A 86 0.37 -16.70 -4.34
N VAL A 87 -0.52 -16.45 -3.39
CA VAL A 87 -0.33 -16.76 -1.98
C VAL A 87 -1.47 -17.68 -1.55
N LYS A 88 -1.11 -18.82 -0.97
CA LYS A 88 -2.06 -19.74 -0.36
C LYS A 88 -2.21 -19.36 1.10
N GLY A 89 -3.38 -18.85 1.46
CA GLY A 89 -3.74 -18.61 2.86
C GLY A 89 -3.84 -19.92 3.64
N VAL A 90 -3.72 -19.85 4.97
CA VAL A 90 -3.78 -21.03 5.85
C VAL A 90 -5.13 -21.75 5.75
N PHE A 91 -6.20 -20.99 5.51
CA PHE A 91 -7.58 -21.50 5.37
C PHE A 91 -8.08 -21.49 3.92
N ASP A 92 -7.24 -21.09 2.96
CA ASP A 92 -7.66 -20.97 1.56
C ASP A 92 -7.39 -22.26 0.80
N SER A 93 -8.44 -22.77 0.14
CA SER A 93 -8.36 -23.94 -0.74
C SER A 93 -7.46 -23.67 -1.95
N ASP A 94 -7.61 -22.47 -2.54
CA ASP A 94 -6.94 -22.05 -3.76
C ASP A 94 -5.99 -20.86 -3.51
N PRO A 95 -4.80 -20.84 -4.16
CA PRO A 95 -3.92 -19.69 -4.12
C PRO A 95 -4.63 -18.44 -4.65
N LYS A 96 -4.64 -17.37 -3.85
CA LYS A 96 -5.17 -16.06 -4.25
C LYS A 96 -4.05 -15.20 -4.81
N ARG A 97 -4.40 -14.34 -5.76
CA ARG A 97 -3.46 -13.42 -6.37
C ARG A 97 -3.35 -12.16 -5.51
N TYR A 98 -2.11 -11.80 -5.19
CA TYR A 98 -1.77 -10.61 -4.43
C TYR A 98 -0.74 -9.77 -5.18
N LEU A 99 -0.87 -8.46 -5.02
CA LEU A 99 0.24 -7.54 -5.17
C LEU A 99 1.00 -7.52 -3.84
N ILE A 100 2.25 -7.93 -3.88
CA ILE A 100 3.13 -8.11 -2.73
C ILE A 100 4.21 -7.05 -2.79
N VAL A 101 4.28 -6.21 -1.77
CA VAL A 101 5.37 -5.25 -1.58
C VAL A 101 6.28 -5.76 -0.47
N ARG A 102 7.56 -5.96 -0.82
CA ARG A 102 8.60 -6.41 0.11
C ARG A 102 9.30 -5.20 0.71
N MET A 103 9.45 -5.22 2.03
CA MET A 103 10.08 -4.15 2.77
C MET A 103 10.84 -4.69 3.97
N ARG A 104 11.84 -3.94 4.43
CA ARG A 104 12.53 -4.18 5.69
C ARG A 104 12.01 -3.18 6.71
N VAL A 105 11.64 -3.65 7.89
CA VAL A 105 11.01 -2.85 8.94
C VAL A 105 11.81 -3.00 10.21
N VAL A 106 12.10 -1.89 10.87
CA VAL A 106 12.74 -1.86 12.18
C VAL A 106 11.80 -1.09 13.11
N ASN A 107 11.52 -1.66 14.27
CA ASN A 107 10.77 -0.98 15.32
C ASN A 107 11.71 -0.05 16.10
N ASN A 108 11.40 1.25 16.08
CA ASN A 108 12.13 2.31 16.77
C ASN A 108 11.66 2.50 18.23
N GLY A 109 10.53 1.89 18.59
CA GLY A 109 9.98 1.89 19.94
C GLY A 109 10.76 1.01 20.92
N LYS A 110 10.26 0.94 22.15
CA LYS A 110 10.87 0.16 23.24
C LYS A 110 10.14 -1.17 23.51
N GLU A 111 8.98 -1.35 22.89
CA GLU A 111 8.11 -2.50 23.10
C GLU A 111 8.01 -3.32 21.82
N THR A 112 7.57 -4.57 21.93
CA THR A 112 7.28 -5.39 20.74
C THR A 112 6.03 -4.87 20.06
N GLU A 113 6.09 -4.65 18.75
CA GLU A 113 4.96 -4.12 17.99
C GLU A 113 4.41 -5.16 17.01
N SER A 114 3.10 -5.13 16.79
CA SER A 114 2.43 -6.00 15.82
C SER A 114 2.79 -5.61 14.39
N LEU A 115 2.82 -6.59 13.48
CA LEU A 115 2.81 -6.35 12.04
C LEU A 115 1.39 -6.27 11.48
N GLY A 116 0.42 -6.85 12.18
CA GLY A 116 -0.99 -6.90 11.77
C GLY A 116 -1.77 -5.67 12.24
N ASP A 117 -3.05 -5.88 12.55
CA ASP A 117 -3.98 -4.85 13.02
C ASP A 117 -3.43 -4.13 14.26
N GLY A 118 -3.57 -2.81 14.31
CA GLY A 118 -2.99 -1.97 15.36
C GLY A 118 -1.47 -1.77 15.24
N GLY A 119 -0.85 -2.32 14.21
CA GLY A 119 0.59 -2.30 14.00
C GLY A 119 0.96 -1.79 12.61
N LEU A 120 1.99 -2.38 11.99
CA LEU A 120 2.50 -1.91 10.69
C LEU A 120 1.40 -1.79 9.62
N THR A 121 0.43 -2.70 9.56
CA THR A 121 -0.70 -2.67 8.62
C THR A 121 -1.36 -1.28 8.54
N ASP A 122 -1.64 -0.67 9.69
CA ASP A 122 -2.37 0.60 9.79
C ASP A 122 -1.51 1.79 9.30
N GLY A 123 -0.19 1.61 9.29
CA GLY A 123 0.79 2.56 8.78
C GLY A 123 0.97 2.50 7.25
N LEU A 124 0.34 1.54 6.56
CA LEU A 124 0.52 1.29 5.13
C LEU A 124 -0.75 1.61 4.34
N ALA A 125 -0.57 2.14 3.14
CA ALA A 125 -1.68 2.34 2.21
C ALA A 125 -1.24 2.17 0.75
N ALA A 126 -2.17 1.74 -0.10
CA ALA A 126 -1.99 1.65 -1.54
C ALA A 126 -2.94 2.59 -2.26
N ARG A 127 -2.45 3.29 -3.28
CA ARG A 127 -3.29 4.16 -4.11
C ARG A 127 -3.97 3.36 -5.20
N THR A 128 -5.29 3.28 -5.14
CA THR A 128 -6.13 2.67 -6.18
C THR A 128 -6.19 3.55 -7.44
N LYS A 129 -6.66 2.98 -8.56
CA LYS A 129 -6.94 3.74 -9.80
C LYS A 129 -7.96 4.86 -9.58
N ALA A 130 -8.90 4.66 -8.66
CA ALA A 130 -9.90 5.65 -8.26
C ALA A 130 -9.33 6.75 -7.33
N GLY A 131 -8.03 6.72 -7.03
CA GLY A 131 -7.37 7.69 -6.16
C GLY A 131 -7.55 7.45 -4.67
N LYS A 132 -8.35 6.45 -4.27
CA LYS A 132 -8.54 6.06 -2.86
C LYS A 132 -7.32 5.33 -2.31
N TRP A 133 -7.03 5.54 -1.04
CA TRP A 133 -6.04 4.79 -0.28
C TRP A 133 -6.68 3.56 0.36
N LEU A 134 -6.03 2.40 0.20
CA LEU A 134 -6.49 1.12 0.74
C LEU A 134 -5.38 0.47 1.56
N GLU A 135 -5.69 0.03 2.77
CA GLU A 135 -4.78 -0.74 3.63
C GLU A 135 -4.49 -2.12 3.03
N PRO A 136 -3.34 -2.74 3.37
CA PRO A 136 -3.06 -4.10 2.94
C PRO A 136 -4.07 -5.08 3.55
N ASP A 137 -4.45 -6.10 2.79
CA ASP A 137 -5.29 -7.20 3.29
C ASP A 137 -4.57 -8.03 4.35
N GLN A 138 -3.23 -8.11 4.25
CA GLN A 138 -2.39 -8.81 5.22
C GLN A 138 -0.93 -8.34 5.12
N VAL A 139 -0.22 -8.49 6.24
CA VAL A 139 1.23 -8.30 6.33
C VAL A 139 1.83 -9.56 6.93
N GLU A 140 2.82 -10.13 6.25
CA GLU A 140 3.61 -11.24 6.78
C GLU A 140 5.04 -10.79 7.08
N GLY A 141 5.59 -11.19 8.23
CA GLY A 141 6.97 -10.94 8.61
C GLY A 141 7.84 -12.19 8.56
N VAL A 142 9.12 -12.02 8.24
CA VAL A 142 10.16 -13.03 8.39
C VAL A 142 11.37 -12.43 9.13
N ALA A 143 11.76 -13.07 10.23
CA ALA A 143 12.92 -12.71 11.03
C ALA A 143 13.79 -13.96 11.25
N GLY A 144 15.08 -13.87 10.95
CA GLY A 144 16.00 -15.02 11.10
C GLY A 144 15.60 -16.28 10.31
N GLY A 145 14.80 -16.14 9.24
CA GLY A 145 14.29 -17.25 8.44
C GLY A 145 12.99 -17.89 8.95
N ALA A 146 12.46 -17.44 10.10
CA ALA A 146 11.19 -17.89 10.65
C ALA A 146 10.09 -16.83 10.42
N LYS A 147 8.85 -17.30 10.24
CA LYS A 147 7.68 -16.40 10.17
C LYS A 147 7.45 -15.72 11.52
N THR A 148 7.05 -14.46 11.48
CA THR A 148 6.66 -13.68 12.65
C THR A 148 5.55 -12.70 12.29
N ASP A 149 4.73 -12.38 13.28
CA ASP A 149 3.65 -11.41 13.26
C ASP A 149 4.01 -10.14 14.06
N ALA A 150 5.25 -10.02 14.53
CA ALA A 150 5.69 -8.92 15.38
C ALA A 150 7.11 -8.43 15.03
N VAL A 151 7.42 -7.20 15.45
CA VAL A 151 8.73 -6.56 15.28
C VAL A 151 9.28 -6.19 16.65
N GLN A 152 10.40 -6.83 17.01
CA GLN A 152 11.13 -6.51 18.23
C GLN A 152 11.91 -5.19 18.09
N PRO A 153 12.07 -4.42 19.19
CA PRO A 153 12.87 -3.18 19.19
C PRO A 153 14.25 -3.35 18.57
N GLY A 154 14.58 -2.50 17.59
CA GLY A 154 15.89 -2.47 16.92
C GLY A 154 16.22 -3.69 16.04
N LEU A 155 15.37 -4.72 16.01
CA LEU A 155 15.60 -5.90 15.19
C LEU A 155 14.86 -5.80 13.85
N PRO A 156 15.57 -5.93 12.71
CA PRO A 156 14.95 -5.84 11.40
C PRO A 156 14.11 -7.09 11.10
N VAL A 157 12.91 -6.86 10.57
CA VAL A 157 12.02 -7.88 10.01
C VAL A 157 11.84 -7.62 8.53
N GLU A 158 11.88 -8.68 7.73
CA GLU A 158 11.52 -8.63 6.30
C GLU A 158 10.00 -8.81 6.21
N ALA A 159 9.28 -7.71 5.98
CA ALA A 159 7.83 -7.69 5.89
C ALA A 159 7.35 -7.72 4.42
N SER A 160 6.22 -8.37 4.19
CA SER A 160 5.53 -8.43 2.91
C SER A 160 4.10 -7.96 3.09
N ALA A 161 3.81 -6.74 2.66
CA ALA A 161 2.47 -6.19 2.65
C ALA A 161 1.74 -6.62 1.37
N MET A 162 0.50 -7.07 1.49
CA MET A 162 -0.21 -7.73 0.40
C MET A 162 -1.59 -7.11 0.19
N TRP A 163 -1.91 -6.81 -1.06
CA TRP A 163 -3.21 -6.37 -1.50
C TRP A 163 -3.79 -7.38 -2.48
N LYS A 164 -5.03 -7.83 -2.27
CA LYS A 164 -5.73 -8.73 -3.19
C LYS A 164 -5.80 -8.06 -4.54
N ALA A 165 -5.34 -8.77 -5.57
CA ALA A 165 -5.32 -8.29 -6.93
C ALA A 165 -6.22 -9.17 -7.79
N GLY A 166 -7.22 -8.59 -8.43
CA GLY A 166 -8.03 -9.28 -9.42
C GLY A 166 -7.21 -9.73 -10.64
N PRO A 167 -7.75 -10.63 -11.49
CA PRO A 167 -7.09 -11.06 -12.73
C PRO A 167 -6.67 -9.91 -13.65
N ALA A 168 -7.47 -8.83 -13.67
CA ALA A 168 -7.24 -7.61 -14.44
C ALA A 168 -6.39 -6.54 -13.73
N ASP A 169 -6.06 -6.74 -12.45
CA ASP A 169 -5.42 -5.72 -11.60
C ASP A 169 -3.93 -5.95 -11.42
N ALA A 170 -3.23 -6.19 -12.53
CA ALA A 170 -1.76 -6.25 -12.55
C ALA A 170 -1.18 -4.94 -13.08
N PRO A 171 -1.13 -3.86 -12.28
CA PRO A 171 -0.60 -2.60 -12.74
C PRO A 171 0.91 -2.73 -12.98
N ARG A 172 1.43 -2.04 -13.99
CA ARG A 172 2.89 -1.94 -14.20
C ARG A 172 3.59 -1.08 -13.13
N ARG A 173 2.82 -0.21 -12.48
CA ARG A 173 3.28 0.72 -11.45
C ARG A 173 2.33 0.68 -10.27
N PHE A 174 2.88 0.59 -9.08
CA PHE A 174 2.11 0.58 -7.84
C PHE A 174 2.56 1.72 -6.95
N THR A 175 1.62 2.45 -6.38
CA THR A 175 1.92 3.57 -5.50
C THR A 175 1.51 3.22 -4.08
N ILE A 176 2.47 3.27 -3.18
CA ILE A 176 2.24 3.09 -1.75
C ILE A 176 2.43 4.41 -1.01
N GLY A 177 1.70 4.52 0.08
CA GLY A 177 1.82 5.56 1.09
C GLY A 177 2.27 4.94 2.40
N LEU A 178 3.12 5.65 3.11
CA LEU A 178 3.52 5.37 4.47
C LEU A 178 2.96 6.47 5.36
N ARG A 179 2.20 6.12 6.38
CA ARG A 179 1.67 7.07 7.36
C ARG A 179 2.71 7.36 8.42
N LYS A 180 2.67 8.57 8.96
CA LYS A 180 3.48 8.95 10.13
C LYS A 180 2.88 8.30 11.37
N TRP A 181 3.70 7.95 12.34
CA TRP A 181 3.28 7.45 13.64
C TRP A 181 3.62 8.48 14.70
N GLU A 182 2.67 8.72 15.59
CA GLU A 182 2.82 9.66 16.68
C GLU A 182 2.50 8.98 18.01
N TYR A 183 3.34 9.25 19.01
CA TYR A 183 3.10 8.76 20.36
C TYR A 183 2.23 9.76 21.09
N ARG A 184 0.93 9.47 21.18
CA ARG A 184 -0.08 10.39 21.72
C ARG A 184 -1.10 9.65 22.57
N THR A 185 -1.87 10.42 23.33
CA THR A 185 -2.94 9.88 24.17
C THR A 185 -4.03 9.27 23.31
N GLY A 186 -4.58 8.12 23.73
CA GLY A 186 -5.73 7.51 23.07
C GLY A 186 -6.97 8.42 23.09
N PHE A 187 -7.92 8.17 22.19
CA PHE A 187 -9.17 8.96 22.17
C PHE A 187 -10.04 8.69 23.42
N THR A 188 -10.05 7.43 23.90
CA THR A 188 -10.90 6.98 25.01
C THR A 188 -10.16 6.74 26.33
N ASP A 189 -8.82 6.81 26.33
CA ASP A 189 -8.00 6.56 27.52
C ASP A 189 -6.91 7.62 27.69
N VAL A 190 -6.35 7.71 28.91
CA VAL A 190 -5.23 8.61 29.24
C VAL A 190 -3.87 7.97 28.93
N SER A 191 -3.86 6.77 28.36
CA SER A 191 -2.64 6.04 28.05
C SER A 191 -2.02 6.58 26.78
N TYR A 192 -0.69 6.67 26.74
CA TYR A 192 0.03 7.05 25.54
C TYR A 192 0.29 5.81 24.70
N ASN A 193 -0.17 5.84 23.47
CA ASN A 193 -0.02 4.77 22.50
C ASN A 193 0.56 5.33 21.20
N TRP A 194 1.23 4.48 20.44
CA TRP A 194 1.61 4.83 19.07
C TRP A 194 0.37 4.73 18.19
N LEU A 195 0.05 5.82 17.49
CA LEU A 195 -1.09 5.89 16.59
C LEU A 195 -0.62 6.39 15.22
N PRO A 196 -1.05 5.75 14.12
CA PRO A 196 -0.78 6.28 12.80
C PRO A 196 -1.60 7.56 12.61
N ASP A 197 -0.99 8.53 11.95
CA ASP A 197 -1.67 9.74 11.49
C ASP A 197 -2.60 9.38 10.34
N THR A 198 -3.89 9.29 10.66
CA THR A 198 -4.95 8.96 9.71
C THR A 198 -5.72 10.20 9.28
N GLU A 199 -5.42 11.37 9.86
CA GLU A 199 -6.11 12.62 9.56
C GLU A 199 -5.71 13.11 8.15
N ASP A 200 -6.72 13.52 7.39
CA ASP A 200 -6.60 14.16 6.06
C ASP A 200 -5.83 13.38 4.97
N GLY A 201 -5.57 12.08 5.19
CA GLY A 201 -4.78 11.28 4.27
C GLY A 201 -3.33 11.77 4.14
N ALA A 202 -2.83 12.44 5.19
CA ALA A 202 -1.44 12.85 5.29
C ALA A 202 -0.52 11.62 5.26
N LEU A 203 0.46 11.63 4.37
CA LEU A 203 1.44 10.55 4.25
C LEU A 203 2.82 11.11 4.61
N ALA A 204 3.54 10.40 5.47
CA ALA A 204 4.96 10.66 5.74
C ALA A 204 5.78 10.52 4.45
N ALA A 205 5.42 9.54 3.61
CA ALA A 205 5.95 9.46 2.26
C ALA A 205 5.00 8.73 1.31
N LYS A 206 5.17 9.04 0.04
CA LYS A 206 4.57 8.34 -1.08
C LYS A 206 5.67 7.86 -2.01
N MET A 207 5.55 6.63 -2.50
CA MET A 207 6.50 6.11 -3.48
C MET A 207 5.80 5.26 -4.53
N THR A 208 6.32 5.31 -5.75
CA THR A 208 5.82 4.53 -6.88
C THR A 208 6.86 3.49 -7.29
N LEU A 209 6.45 2.23 -7.28
CA LEU A 209 7.30 1.08 -7.59
C LEU A 209 6.93 0.49 -8.96
N PRO A 210 7.91 0.03 -9.75
CA PRO A 210 7.63 -0.89 -10.84
C PRO A 210 7.16 -2.23 -10.26
N VAL A 211 6.14 -2.82 -10.86
CA VAL A 211 5.62 -4.13 -10.43
C VAL A 211 6.13 -5.20 -11.37
N ALA A 212 6.86 -6.16 -10.81
CA ALA A 212 7.24 -7.35 -11.56
C ALA A 212 6.01 -8.24 -11.79
N ALA A 213 5.83 -8.70 -13.02
CA ALA A 213 4.82 -9.69 -13.34
C ALA A 213 5.06 -10.97 -12.54
N ALA A 214 3.99 -11.69 -12.20
CA ALA A 214 4.12 -13.00 -11.58
C ALA A 214 4.94 -13.89 -12.52
N ALA A 215 6.09 -14.37 -12.04
CA ALA A 215 6.79 -15.42 -12.75
C ALA A 215 5.84 -16.63 -12.87
N PRO A 216 5.74 -17.28 -14.04
CA PRO A 216 5.01 -18.53 -14.14
C PRO A 216 5.56 -19.49 -13.08
N ALA A 217 4.66 -20.15 -12.35
CA ALA A 217 5.03 -21.17 -11.37
C ALA A 217 6.04 -22.10 -12.06
N ALA A 218 7.25 -22.17 -11.50
CA ALA A 218 8.31 -23.00 -12.06
C ALA A 218 7.74 -24.38 -12.30
N ALA A 219 7.78 -24.85 -13.55
CA ALA A 219 7.42 -26.21 -13.89
C ALA A 219 8.17 -27.16 -12.93
N PRO A 220 7.52 -28.23 -12.44
CA PRO A 220 8.17 -29.16 -11.53
C PRO A 220 9.52 -29.57 -12.14
N ALA A 221 10.59 -29.40 -11.37
CA ALA A 221 11.92 -29.80 -11.78
C ALA A 221 11.84 -31.24 -12.32
N PRO A 222 12.45 -31.55 -13.48
CA PRO A 222 12.43 -32.91 -14.00
C PRO A 222 12.99 -33.83 -12.91
N THR A 223 12.17 -34.79 -12.50
CA THR A 223 12.57 -35.88 -11.61
C THR A 223 13.92 -36.41 -12.09
N PRO A 224 14.98 -36.40 -11.28
CA PRO A 224 16.24 -36.99 -11.70
C PRO A 224 15.97 -38.47 -11.99
N THR A 225 15.99 -38.82 -13.27
CA THR A 225 15.98 -40.22 -13.70
C THR A 225 17.25 -40.83 -13.15
N LEU A 226 17.12 -41.61 -12.07
CA LEU A 226 18.17 -42.49 -11.57
C LEU A 226 18.52 -43.45 -12.70
N PHE A 227 19.60 -43.15 -13.42
CA PHE A 227 20.15 -44.07 -14.40
C PHE A 227 20.59 -45.36 -13.68
N PRO A 228 20.21 -46.53 -14.21
CA PRO A 228 20.55 -47.80 -13.58
C PRO A 228 22.04 -48.11 -13.72
N THR A 229 22.63 -48.48 -12.59
CA THR A 229 23.72 -49.43 -12.38
C THR A 229 24.62 -49.71 -13.59
N ARG A 230 25.77 -49.03 -13.68
CA ARG A 230 26.89 -49.51 -14.48
C ARG A 230 27.66 -50.56 -13.68
N ALA A 231 27.60 -51.79 -14.18
CA ALA A 231 28.26 -52.97 -13.66
C ALA A 231 29.76 -52.78 -13.40
N ALA A 232 30.22 -53.51 -12.38
CA ALA A 232 31.57 -53.56 -11.86
C ALA A 232 32.64 -53.80 -12.93
N ARG A 233 33.79 -53.14 -12.77
CA ARG A 233 35.06 -53.55 -13.39
C ARG A 233 36.03 -53.94 -12.27
N PRO A 234 36.42 -55.21 -12.16
CA PRO A 234 37.41 -55.64 -11.18
C PRO A 234 38.80 -55.50 -11.80
N THR A 235 39.72 -54.83 -11.12
CA THR A 235 41.15 -55.12 -11.25
C THR A 235 41.80 -54.80 -9.93
N GLY A 236 42.04 -55.85 -9.15
CA GLY A 236 42.83 -55.76 -7.94
C GLY A 236 44.31 -55.63 -8.28
N THR A 237 45.06 -54.95 -7.42
CA THR A 237 46.38 -55.42 -6.99
C THR A 237 46.63 -54.88 -5.60
N ALA A 238 46.90 -55.80 -4.68
CA ALA A 238 47.14 -55.58 -3.27
C ALA A 238 48.54 -54.99 -3.00
N ARG A 239 48.70 -54.23 -1.90
CA ARG A 239 49.56 -54.66 -0.77
C ARG A 239 49.46 -53.69 0.43
N PRO A 240 49.76 -54.18 1.66
CA PRO A 240 49.31 -53.61 2.93
C PRO A 240 50.44 -53.00 3.77
N THR A 241 50.14 -52.78 5.06
CA THR A 241 50.99 -52.53 6.25
C THR A 241 51.03 -51.05 6.68
N GLY A 242 50.62 -50.64 7.88
CA GLY A 242 50.11 -51.41 9.01
C GLY A 242 49.68 -50.55 10.20
N THR A 243 49.21 -51.27 11.24
CA THR A 243 49.45 -51.07 12.68
C THR A 243 48.90 -49.78 13.31
N ALA A 244 47.72 -49.82 13.96
CA ALA A 244 47.49 -49.99 15.42
C ALA A 244 48.07 -48.84 16.27
N ARG A 245 47.45 -48.27 17.31
CA ARG A 245 46.63 -48.75 18.43
C ARG A 245 46.21 -47.49 19.28
N PRO A 246 45.43 -47.61 20.38
CA PRO A 246 44.52 -46.58 20.91
C PRO A 246 44.89 -46.02 22.30
N THR A 247 44.16 -44.98 22.75
CA THR A 247 43.99 -44.60 24.16
C THR A 247 42.67 -43.82 24.27
N ARG A 248 41.58 -44.30 24.88
CA ARG A 248 41.28 -44.59 26.30
C ARG A 248 41.35 -43.34 27.19
N GLY A 249 40.18 -42.87 27.65
CA GLY A 249 39.99 -41.84 28.67
C GLY A 249 38.50 -41.47 28.74
N ALA A 250 37.69 -42.23 29.48
CA ALA A 250 37.33 -42.00 30.89
C ALA A 250 36.25 -40.89 31.03
N THR A 251 34.98 -41.27 31.21
CA THR A 251 34.25 -41.32 32.51
C THR A 251 33.72 -39.95 32.96
N ARG A 252 32.38 -39.78 32.99
CA ARG A 252 31.57 -39.27 34.13
C ARG A 252 30.23 -38.61 33.69
N PRO A 253 29.07 -39.16 34.08
CA PRO A 253 27.86 -38.42 34.44
C PRO A 253 27.72 -38.38 35.99
N PRO A 254 26.65 -37.86 36.62
CA PRO A 254 25.64 -36.85 36.24
C PRO A 254 25.63 -35.67 37.25
N ALA A 255 24.86 -34.61 36.99
CA ALA A 255 24.45 -33.69 38.06
C ALA A 255 22.97 -33.32 37.92
N GLN A 256 22.17 -33.98 38.76
CA GLN A 256 20.86 -33.51 39.18
C GLN A 256 20.99 -32.10 39.78
N ARG A 257 20.12 -31.17 39.41
CA ARG A 257 19.80 -30.03 40.27
C ARG A 257 18.28 -29.85 40.31
N THR A 258 17.72 -30.52 41.32
CA THR A 258 16.70 -30.01 42.25
C THR A 258 15.94 -28.74 41.85
N ARG A 259 14.63 -28.91 41.65
CA ARG A 259 13.59 -27.91 41.96
C ARG A 259 13.85 -27.27 43.33
N PRO A 260 13.42 -26.01 43.48
CA PRO A 260 12.56 -25.66 44.61
C PRO A 260 11.17 -25.24 44.10
N ALA A 261 10.16 -25.78 44.76
CA ALA A 261 8.79 -25.32 44.70
C ALA A 261 8.58 -24.09 45.61
N ARG A 262 7.46 -23.40 45.36
CA ARG A 262 6.71 -22.41 46.19
C ARG A 262 6.97 -20.92 45.91
N PRO A 263 6.04 -20.00 46.26
CA PRO A 263 4.63 -20.16 46.67
C PRO A 263 3.60 -19.27 45.91
N ARG A 264 2.35 -19.75 45.85
CA ARG A 264 1.07 -18.97 45.85
C ARG A 264 0.83 -18.46 47.29
N PRO A 265 -0.06 -17.51 47.67
CA PRO A 265 -0.99 -16.59 46.99
C PRO A 265 -0.76 -15.12 47.45
N THR A 266 -1.53 -14.10 47.05
CA THR A 266 -2.73 -13.64 47.77
C THR A 266 -3.63 -12.78 46.87
N ALA A 267 -4.92 -13.09 46.89
CA ALA A 267 -5.99 -12.17 46.52
C ALA A 267 -6.45 -11.43 47.77
N SER A 268 -6.82 -10.16 47.62
CA SER A 268 -7.78 -9.38 48.44
C SER A 268 -7.79 -7.93 47.95
N PRO A 269 -8.83 -7.13 48.23
CA PRO A 269 -10.26 -7.44 48.41
C PRO A 269 -11.11 -7.13 47.16
#